data_AF-A0A1F3US59-F1
#
_entry.id   AF-A0A1F3US59-F1
#
_cell.length_a   1.000
_cell.length_b   1.000
_cell.length_c   1.000
_cell.angle_alpha   90.00
_cell.angle_beta   90.00
_cell.angle_gamma   90.00
#
_symmetry.space_group_name_H-M   'P 1'
#
loop_
_entity.id
_entity.type
_entity.pdbx_description
1 polymer ?
#
loop_
_entity_poly.entity_id
_entity_poly.type
_entity_poly.pdbx_seq_one_letter_code
_entity_poly.pdbx_strand_id
1 'polypeptide(L)'
;MYMAIAVVLIFIAFFIIFRKQIIGLFPRVKSIGKGLVTLDSDQQKTKSEVDPQKEAESLMRQLDNVLIRETEDVIKAELGKKNLLGTEAVPVLIRYVAALSIAYTFSEVYRIIWGSQLNLLDYINSQNPQPSEALRVFYNSGEAQYPLIYSGYPFEQWLGFLKDQLLIREDKGLIAITVRGREFLAYLTTTGLTRNKIG
;
A
#
# COMPACT_ATOMS: atom_id res chain seq x y z
N MET A 1 3.81 -25.28 15.77
CA MET A 1 2.91 -24.91 16.88
C MET A 1 2.77 -23.39 17.02
N TYR A 2 3.85 -22.61 17.09
CA TYR A 2 3.82 -21.14 17.22
C TYR A 2 3.17 -20.40 16.03
N MET A 3 3.34 -20.88 14.79
CA MET A 3 2.72 -20.28 13.61
C MET A 3 1.18 -20.40 13.63
N ALA A 4 0.65 -21.51 14.13
CA ALA A 4 -0.79 -21.71 14.28
C ALA A 4 -1.38 -20.78 15.35
N ILE A 5 -0.64 -20.55 16.44
CA ILE A 5 -1.04 -19.63 17.52
C ILE A 5 -1.04 -18.17 17.01
N ALA A 6 -0.03 -17.78 16.22
CA ALA A 6 0.05 -16.43 15.64
C ALA A 6 -1.10 -16.14 14.65
N VAL A 7 -1.44 -17.11 13.79
CA VAL A 7 -2.58 -16.98 12.86
C VAL A 7 -3.90 -16.84 13.63
N VAL A 8 -4.10 -17.63 14.69
CA VAL A 8 -5.30 -17.52 15.54
C VAL A 8 -5.40 -16.16 16.23
N LEU A 9 -4.28 -15.62 16.73
CA LEU A 9 -4.26 -14.29 17.35
C LEU A 9 -4.53 -13.16 16.36
N ILE A 10 -4.04 -13.27 15.13
CA ILE A 10 -4.33 -12.32 14.04
C ILE A 10 -5.82 -12.38 13.67
N PHE A 11 -6.39 -13.58 13.55
CA PHE A 11 -7.83 -13.74 13.29
C PHE A 11 -8.69 -13.18 14.42
N ILE A 12 -8.31 -13.38 15.68
CA ILE A 12 -9.03 -12.82 16.84
C ILE A 12 -8.92 -11.29 16.85
N ALA A 13 -7.72 -10.73 16.61
CA ALA A 13 -7.51 -9.29 16.53
C ALA A 13 -8.32 -8.67 15.39
N PHE A 14 -8.32 -9.30 14.21
CA PHE A 14 -9.16 -8.93 13.09
C PHE A 14 -10.65 -8.99 13.47
N PHE A 15 -11.11 -10.06 14.11
CA PHE A 15 -12.51 -10.18 14.53
C PHE A 15 -12.92 -9.11 15.54
N ILE A 16 -12.05 -8.73 16.48
CA ILE A 16 -12.34 -7.71 17.50
C ILE A 16 -12.38 -6.30 16.89
N ILE A 17 -11.49 -5.99 15.94
CA ILE A 17 -11.43 -4.68 15.28
C ILE A 17 -12.64 -4.52 14.33
N PHE A 18 -12.97 -5.57 13.58
CA PHE A 18 -14.05 -5.55 12.59
C PHE A 18 -15.42 -5.95 13.15
N ARG A 19 -15.54 -6.37 14.43
CA ARG A 19 -16.84 -6.75 15.02
C ARG A 19 -17.89 -5.66 14.88
N LYS A 20 -17.52 -4.38 15.03
CA LYS A 20 -18.48 -3.27 14.94
C LYS A 20 -19.04 -3.10 13.52
N GLN A 21 -18.26 -3.44 12.48
CA GLN A 21 -18.69 -3.37 11.08
C GLN A 21 -19.51 -4.62 10.68
N ILE A 22 -19.16 -5.80 11.20
CA ILE A 22 -19.89 -7.05 10.93
C ILE A 22 -21.24 -7.07 11.66
N ILE A 23 -21.31 -6.59 12.91
CA ILE A 23 -22.56 -6.51 13.67
C ILE A 23 -23.58 -5.58 12.99
N GLY A 24 -23.13 -4.58 12.22
CA GLY A 24 -23.99 -3.71 11.42
C GLY A 24 -24.64 -4.37 10.19
N LEU A 25 -24.12 -5.53 9.76
CA LEU A 25 -24.65 -6.29 8.62
C LEU A 25 -25.60 -7.42 9.03
N PHE A 26 -25.57 -7.83 10.30
CA PHE A 26 -26.41 -8.90 10.84
C PHE A 26 -27.88 -8.58 11.17
N PRO A 27 -28.41 -7.32 11.19
CA PRO A 27 -29.83 -7.11 11.47
C PRO A 27 -30.78 -7.66 10.40
N ARG A 28 -30.26 -8.00 9.20
CA ARG A 28 -31.08 -8.30 8.02
C ARG A 28 -31.39 -9.78 7.76
N VAL A 29 -30.93 -10.70 8.62
CA VAL A 29 -31.35 -12.11 8.54
C VAL A 29 -32.09 -12.47 9.81
N LYS A 30 -33.32 -11.97 9.91
CA LYS A 30 -34.29 -12.44 10.91
C LYS A 30 -35.30 -13.34 10.19
N SER A 31 -35.17 -14.63 10.50
CA SER A 31 -36.04 -15.75 10.12
C SER A 31 -36.09 -16.15 8.63
N ILE A 32 -35.60 -17.36 8.34
CA ILE A 32 -36.09 -18.19 7.25
C ILE A 32 -37.24 -19.02 7.83
N GLY A 33 -38.48 -18.65 7.52
CA GLY A 33 -39.69 -19.37 7.88
C GLY A 33 -40.59 -19.50 6.65
N LYS A 34 -41.04 -20.71 6.37
CA LYS A 34 -41.92 -21.04 5.23
C LYS A 34 -43.29 -20.37 5.41
N GLY A 35 -43.66 -19.52 4.45
CA GLY A 35 -45.04 -19.11 4.20
C GLY A 35 -45.35 -17.67 4.58
N LEU A 36 -45.85 -16.93 3.59
CA LEU A 36 -46.52 -15.63 3.69
C LEU A 36 -45.63 -14.41 4.04
N VAL A 37 -45.15 -13.72 3.00
CA VAL A 37 -44.59 -12.36 3.12
C VAL A 37 -45.74 -11.37 2.98
N THR A 38 -46.22 -10.82 4.10
CA THR A 38 -46.90 -9.52 4.12
C THR A 38 -45.81 -8.43 4.11
N LEU A 39 -45.74 -7.70 3.01
CA LEU A 39 -44.85 -6.54 2.86
C LEU A 39 -45.48 -5.35 3.58
N ASP A 40 -45.12 -5.14 4.85
CA ASP A 40 -45.36 -3.84 5.49
C ASP A 40 -44.44 -2.81 4.85
N SER A 41 -45.08 -1.93 4.08
CA SER A 41 -44.46 -0.85 3.32
C SER A 41 -44.26 0.39 4.18
N ASP A 42 -43.58 0.25 5.31
CA ASP A 42 -43.22 1.37 6.19
C ASP A 42 -41.75 1.30 6.58
N GLN A 43 -40.87 1.65 5.64
CA GLN A 43 -39.59 2.33 5.92
C GLN A 43 -38.90 2.74 4.60
N GLN A 44 -39.44 3.78 3.97
CA GLN A 44 -38.71 4.59 3.02
C GLN A 44 -38.51 5.97 3.65
N LYS A 45 -37.33 6.21 4.26
CA LYS A 45 -36.58 7.48 4.36
C LYS A 45 -35.58 7.47 5.52
N THR A 46 -34.32 7.16 5.21
CA THR A 46 -33.16 8.02 5.48
C THR A 46 -31.92 7.36 4.85
N LYS A 47 -31.71 7.61 3.55
CA LYS A 47 -30.33 7.84 3.12
C LYS A 47 -29.91 9.08 3.91
N SER A 48 -29.01 8.92 4.88
CA SER A 48 -28.32 10.09 5.42
C SER A 48 -27.53 10.66 4.24
N GLU A 49 -28.06 11.74 3.65
CA GLU A 49 -27.33 12.55 2.70
C GLU A 49 -26.19 13.18 3.49
N VAL A 50 -25.01 12.57 3.40
CA VAL A 50 -23.80 13.10 4.04
C VAL A 50 -23.50 14.42 3.34
N ASP A 51 -23.66 15.52 4.07
CA ASP A 51 -23.29 16.85 3.64
C ASP A 51 -21.76 16.88 3.40
N PRO A 52 -21.30 17.00 2.15
CA PRO A 52 -19.87 16.93 1.82
C PRO A 52 -19.04 18.00 2.54
N GLN A 53 -19.64 19.14 2.86
CA GLN A 53 -18.97 20.23 3.55
C GLN A 53 -18.69 19.86 5.01
N LYS A 54 -19.66 19.22 5.69
CA LYS A 54 -19.49 18.73 7.06
C LYS A 54 -18.48 17.59 7.15
N GLU A 55 -18.46 16.72 6.14
CA GLU A 55 -17.47 15.64 6.07
C GLU A 55 -16.05 16.21 5.89
N ALA A 56 -15.85 17.17 4.97
CA ALA A 56 -14.58 17.84 4.79
C ALA A 56 -14.10 18.54 6.08
N GLU A 57 -14.99 19.26 6.76
CA GLU A 57 -14.65 19.92 8.04
C GLU A 57 -14.25 18.91 9.12
N SER A 58 -14.95 17.78 9.21
CA SER A 58 -14.61 16.68 10.12
C SER A 58 -13.22 16.11 9.86
N LEU A 59 -12.86 15.90 8.59
CA LEU A 59 -11.54 15.42 8.19
C LEU A 59 -10.44 16.44 8.53
N MET A 60 -10.67 17.73 8.28
CA MET A 60 -9.71 18.79 8.61
C MET A 60 -9.45 18.86 10.12
N ARG A 61 -10.48 18.73 10.96
CA ARG A 61 -10.33 18.73 12.43
C ARG A 61 -9.50 17.56 12.94
N GLN A 62 -9.55 16.40 12.28
CA GLN A 62 -8.74 15.24 12.67
C GLN A 62 -7.24 15.45 12.42
N LEU A 63 -6.89 16.34 11.48
CA LEU A 63 -5.53 16.65 11.09
C LEU A 63 -5.01 17.94 11.74
N ASP A 64 -5.74 18.52 12.70
CA ASP A 64 -5.39 19.83 13.23
C ASP A 64 -4.16 19.79 14.17
N ASN A 65 -3.02 20.28 13.68
CA ASN A 65 -1.86 20.58 14.51
C ASN A 65 -1.06 21.76 13.93
N VAL A 66 -0.18 22.34 14.76
CA VAL A 66 0.59 23.55 14.43
C VAL A 66 1.45 23.36 13.16
N LEU A 67 2.16 22.24 13.04
CA LEU A 67 3.04 21.98 11.90
C LEU A 67 2.25 21.82 10.59
N ILE A 68 1.05 21.25 10.64
CA ILE A 68 0.17 21.14 9.49
C ILE A 68 -0.25 22.54 9.02
N ARG A 69 -0.63 23.44 9.94
CA ARG A 69 -0.98 24.82 9.59
C ARG A 69 0.21 25.59 8.99
N GLU A 70 1.40 25.46 9.58
CA GLU A 70 2.62 26.06 9.02
C GLU A 70 2.91 25.54 7.61
N THR A 71 2.74 24.23 7.38
CA THR A 71 2.94 23.62 6.06
C THR A 71 1.88 24.07 5.06
N GLU A 72 0.62 24.19 5.48
CA GLU A 72 -0.46 24.75 4.66
C GLU A 72 -0.14 26.18 4.23
N ASP A 73 0.38 27.02 5.11
CA ASP A 73 0.70 28.40 4.80
C ASP A 73 1.83 28.49 3.75
N VAL A 74 2.82 27.60 3.83
CA VAL A 74 3.86 27.45 2.79
C VAL A 74 3.24 27.05 1.45
N ILE A 75 2.34 26.05 1.45
CA ILE A 75 1.67 25.58 0.22
C ILE A 75 0.80 26.70 -0.37
N LYS A 76 0.03 27.41 0.46
CA LYS A 76 -0.81 28.53 0.03
C LYS A 76 0.05 29.65 -0.57
N ALA A 77 1.20 29.97 0.02
CA ALA A 77 2.12 30.95 -0.52
C ALA A 77 2.66 30.54 -1.90
N GLU A 78 3.05 29.27 -2.08
CA GLU A 78 3.54 28.75 -3.36
C GLU A 78 2.47 28.75 -4.46
N LEU A 79 1.24 28.34 -4.13
CA LEU A 79 0.11 28.40 -5.07
C LEU A 79 -0.26 29.85 -5.38
N GLY A 80 -0.21 30.74 -4.38
CA GLY A 80 -0.47 32.17 -4.52
C GLY A 80 0.48 32.84 -5.51
N LYS A 81 1.79 32.54 -5.43
CA LYS A 81 2.80 33.01 -6.40
C LYS A 81 2.48 32.64 -7.86
N LYS A 82 1.68 31.58 -8.07
CA LYS A 82 1.28 31.07 -9.39
C LYS A 82 -0.16 31.43 -9.76
N ASN A 83 -0.87 32.21 -8.93
CA ASN A 83 -2.30 32.53 -9.07
C ASN A 83 -3.21 31.28 -9.12
N LEU A 84 -2.86 30.24 -8.36
CA LEU A 84 -3.56 28.94 -8.37
C LEU A 84 -4.46 28.71 -7.15
N LEU A 85 -4.72 29.70 -6.29
CA LEU A 85 -5.50 29.53 -5.04
C LEU A 85 -7.02 29.32 -5.23
N GLY A 86 -7.50 29.23 -6.47
CA GLY A 86 -8.89 28.97 -6.81
C GLY A 86 -9.21 27.49 -7.04
N THR A 87 -10.20 27.21 -7.89
CA THR A 87 -10.60 25.85 -8.30
C THR A 87 -9.45 25.03 -8.88
N GLU A 88 -8.49 25.69 -9.52
CA GLU A 88 -7.33 25.06 -10.14
C GLU A 88 -6.31 24.51 -9.13
N ALA A 89 -6.41 24.90 -7.85
CA ALA A 89 -5.58 24.33 -6.79
C ALA A 89 -5.79 22.83 -6.65
N VAL A 90 -7.04 22.38 -6.74
CA VAL A 90 -7.44 20.99 -6.43
C VAL A 90 -6.69 19.96 -7.28
N PRO A 91 -6.69 20.01 -8.63
CA PRO A 91 -5.95 19.04 -9.44
C PRO A 91 -4.44 19.08 -9.19
N VAL A 92 -3.86 20.26 -8.91
CA VAL A 92 -2.44 20.42 -8.58
C VAL A 92 -2.10 19.76 -7.24
N LEU A 93 -2.92 20.02 -6.21
CA LEU A 93 -2.77 19.41 -4.89
C LEU A 93 -2.93 17.89 -4.94
N ILE A 94 -3.87 17.36 -5.72
CA ILE A 94 -4.02 15.92 -5.96
C ILE A 94 -2.73 15.33 -6.55
N ARG A 95 -2.12 16.01 -7.53
CA ARG A 95 -0.83 15.57 -8.11
C ARG A 95 0.30 15.59 -7.09
N TYR A 96 0.39 16.63 -6.27
CA TYR A 96 1.40 16.69 -5.21
C TYR A 96 1.21 15.58 -4.17
N VAL A 97 -0.02 15.37 -3.69
CA VAL A 97 -0.31 14.30 -2.71
C VAL A 97 -0.01 12.92 -3.30
N ALA A 98 -0.33 12.69 -4.59
CA ALA A 98 0.03 11.45 -5.27
C ALA A 98 1.56 11.25 -5.33
N ALA A 99 2.32 12.28 -5.70
CA ALA A 99 3.78 12.22 -5.75
C ALA A 99 4.39 11.95 -4.36
N LEU A 100 3.91 12.64 -3.32
CA LEU A 100 4.34 12.44 -1.94
C LEU A 100 4.03 11.01 -1.46
N SER A 101 2.84 10.50 -1.78
CA SER A 101 2.43 9.13 -1.41
C SER A 101 3.32 8.07 -2.06
N ILE A 102 3.68 8.27 -3.33
CA ILE A 102 4.61 7.39 -4.05
C ILE A 102 6.00 7.46 -3.40
N ALA A 103 6.54 8.65 -3.17
CA ALA A 103 7.86 8.84 -2.56
C ALA A 103 7.92 8.22 -1.16
N TYR A 104 6.88 8.41 -0.34
CA TYR A 104 6.76 7.78 0.97
C TYR A 104 6.78 6.26 0.86
N THR A 105 5.97 5.68 -0.03
CA THR A 105 5.92 4.24 -0.23
C THR A 105 7.27 3.69 -0.69
N PHE A 106 7.96 4.37 -1.61
CA PHE A 106 9.29 3.97 -2.05
C PHE A 106 10.33 4.06 -0.94
N SER A 107 10.23 5.06 -0.05
CA SER A 107 11.10 5.14 1.12
C SER A 107 10.91 3.95 2.08
N GLU A 108 9.66 3.51 2.29
CA GLU A 108 9.36 2.33 3.11
C GLU A 108 9.91 1.06 2.49
N VAL A 109 9.65 0.85 1.19
CA VAL A 109 10.18 -0.28 0.43
C VAL A 109 11.70 -0.28 0.51
N TYR A 110 12.35 0.86 0.28
CA TYR A 110 13.79 0.98 0.32
C TYR A 110 14.36 0.66 1.70
N ARG A 111 13.67 0.99 2.80
CA ARG A 111 14.17 0.63 4.15
C ARG A 111 14.33 -0.88 4.31
N ILE A 112 13.36 -1.64 3.85
CA ILE A 112 13.24 -3.08 4.15
C ILE A 112 13.74 -4.00 3.04
N ILE A 113 13.84 -3.53 1.78
CA ILE A 113 14.36 -4.33 0.66
C ILE A 113 15.85 -4.67 0.86
N TRP A 114 16.24 -5.87 0.46
CA TRP A 114 17.62 -6.35 0.48
C TRP A 114 18.40 -5.94 -0.77
N GLY A 115 19.71 -5.83 -0.67
CA GLY A 115 20.61 -5.55 -1.79
C GLY A 115 20.55 -6.58 -2.91
N SER A 116 20.50 -7.87 -2.59
CA SER A 116 20.29 -8.93 -3.59
C SER A 116 18.99 -8.77 -4.38
N GLN A 117 17.93 -8.26 -3.76
CA GLN A 117 16.66 -7.96 -4.43
C GLN A 117 16.79 -6.74 -5.34
N LEU A 118 17.52 -5.71 -4.91
CA LEU A 118 17.86 -4.56 -5.76
C LEU A 118 18.66 -5.00 -6.98
N ASN A 119 19.64 -5.89 -6.81
CA ASN A 119 20.43 -6.46 -7.89
C ASN A 119 19.55 -7.23 -8.89
N LEU A 120 18.58 -8.02 -8.40
CA LEU A 120 17.60 -8.67 -9.26
C LEU A 120 16.79 -7.63 -10.04
N LEU A 121 16.26 -6.59 -9.37
CA LEU A 121 15.45 -5.55 -10.01
C LEU A 121 16.22 -4.83 -11.12
N ASP A 122 17.47 -4.46 -10.87
CA ASP A 122 18.34 -3.84 -11.88
C ASP A 122 18.58 -4.79 -13.06
N TYR A 123 18.82 -6.07 -12.79
CA TYR A 123 18.99 -7.08 -13.84
C TYR A 123 17.73 -7.20 -14.72
N ILE A 124 16.56 -7.46 -14.13
CA ILE A 124 15.33 -7.63 -14.93
C ILE A 124 14.81 -6.33 -15.56
N ASN A 125 15.32 -5.16 -15.14
CA ASN A 125 15.03 -3.90 -15.80
C ASN A 125 15.67 -3.80 -17.19
N SER A 126 16.79 -4.49 -17.42
CA SER A 126 17.50 -4.49 -18.71
C SER A 126 17.29 -5.76 -19.53
N GLN A 127 16.47 -6.70 -19.06
CA GLN A 127 16.29 -8.02 -19.67
C GLN A 127 14.84 -8.27 -20.04
N ASN A 128 14.64 -9.23 -20.95
CA ASN A 128 13.31 -9.81 -21.18
C ASN A 128 12.83 -10.58 -19.95
N PRO A 129 11.50 -10.80 -19.79
CA PRO A 129 10.97 -11.58 -18.68
C PRO A 129 11.67 -12.94 -18.53
N GLN A 130 12.03 -13.31 -17.30
CA GLN A 130 12.82 -14.51 -16.98
C GLN A 130 12.04 -15.51 -16.13
N PRO A 131 12.27 -16.83 -16.28
CA PRO A 131 11.74 -17.82 -15.34
C PRO A 131 12.20 -17.51 -13.90
N SER A 132 11.33 -17.72 -12.91
CA SER A 132 11.66 -17.47 -11.50
C SER A 132 12.91 -18.21 -11.04
N GLU A 133 13.08 -19.46 -11.44
CA GLU A 133 14.24 -20.28 -11.08
C GLU A 133 15.57 -19.72 -11.62
N ALA A 134 15.56 -19.10 -12.81
CA ALA A 134 16.75 -18.45 -13.35
C ALA A 134 17.21 -17.26 -12.50
N LEU A 135 16.29 -16.66 -11.73
CA LEU A 135 16.57 -15.54 -10.83
C LEU A 135 17.03 -15.98 -9.44
N ARG A 136 17.01 -17.28 -9.12
CA ARG A 136 17.49 -17.82 -7.83
C ARG A 136 18.94 -17.48 -7.55
N VAL A 137 19.75 -17.25 -8.59
CA VAL A 137 21.16 -16.85 -8.46
C VAL A 137 21.34 -15.59 -7.60
N PHE A 138 20.41 -14.64 -7.64
CA PHE A 138 20.47 -13.42 -6.83
C PHE A 138 20.21 -13.71 -5.34
N TYR A 139 19.24 -14.58 -5.05
CA TYR A 139 18.97 -15.06 -3.70
C TYR A 139 20.17 -15.82 -3.14
N ASN A 140 20.72 -16.78 -3.90
CA ASN A 140 21.85 -17.59 -3.47
C ASN A 140 23.10 -16.74 -3.18
N SER A 141 23.30 -15.66 -3.95
CA SER A 141 24.38 -14.71 -3.71
C SER A 141 24.22 -13.98 -2.36
N GLY A 142 23.01 -13.49 -2.08
CA GLY A 142 22.70 -12.85 -0.79
C GLY A 142 22.82 -13.82 0.40
N GLU A 143 22.30 -15.04 0.25
CA GLU A 143 22.38 -16.10 1.26
C GLU A 143 23.83 -16.50 1.56
N ALA A 144 24.67 -16.64 0.53
CA ALA A 144 26.09 -16.96 0.71
C ALA A 144 26.85 -15.85 1.45
N GLN A 145 26.50 -14.58 1.19
CA GLN A 145 27.14 -13.42 1.83
C GLN A 145 26.61 -13.16 3.25
N TYR A 146 25.32 -13.44 3.50
CA TYR A 146 24.63 -13.12 4.75
C TYR A 146 23.78 -14.31 5.28
N PRO A 147 24.38 -15.48 5.56
CA PRO A 147 23.64 -16.70 5.86
C PRO A 147 22.73 -16.59 7.09
N LEU A 148 23.11 -15.76 8.08
CA LEU A 148 22.29 -15.53 9.28
C LEU A 148 20.98 -14.77 8.97
N ILE A 149 20.99 -13.85 7.99
CA ILE A 149 19.80 -13.08 7.59
C ILE A 149 18.83 -13.96 6.81
N TYR A 150 19.37 -14.86 6.01
CA TYR A 150 18.63 -15.77 5.14
C TYR A 150 18.17 -17.04 5.84
N SER A 151 18.68 -17.32 7.04
CA SER A 151 18.31 -18.51 7.81
C SER A 151 16.81 -18.52 8.10
N GLY A 152 16.09 -19.48 7.50
CA GLY A 152 14.64 -19.59 7.64
C GLY A 152 13.84 -18.64 6.74
N TYR A 153 14.48 -17.94 5.81
CA TYR A 153 13.81 -17.08 4.84
C TYR A 153 13.99 -17.61 3.40
N PRO A 154 13.08 -18.46 2.92
CA PRO A 154 13.24 -19.17 1.65
C PRO A 154 13.06 -18.24 0.45
N PHE A 155 13.59 -18.67 -0.70
CA PHE A 155 13.51 -17.96 -1.97
C PHE A 155 12.10 -17.48 -2.35
N GLU A 156 11.08 -18.28 -2.06
CA GLU A 156 9.70 -17.97 -2.40
C GLU A 156 9.19 -16.76 -1.60
N GLN A 157 9.59 -16.62 -0.33
CA GLN A 157 9.26 -15.44 0.48
C GLN A 157 10.06 -14.23 0.03
N TRP A 158 11.35 -14.44 -0.28
CA TRP A 158 12.24 -13.41 -0.81
C TRP A 158 11.74 -12.81 -2.12
N LEU A 159 11.32 -13.65 -3.06
CA LEU A 159 10.74 -13.19 -4.32
C LEU A 159 9.32 -12.66 -4.10
N GLY A 160 8.58 -13.28 -3.17
CA GLY A 160 7.23 -12.87 -2.76
C GLY A 160 7.18 -11.42 -2.30
N PHE A 161 8.16 -10.97 -1.53
CA PHE A 161 8.29 -9.56 -1.14
C PHE A 161 8.23 -8.61 -2.34
N LEU A 162 8.96 -8.90 -3.42
CA LEU A 162 8.98 -8.06 -4.62
C LEU A 162 7.64 -8.05 -5.36
N LYS A 163 6.91 -9.16 -5.32
CA LYS A 163 5.55 -9.28 -5.87
C LYS A 163 4.55 -8.50 -5.01
N ASP A 164 4.62 -8.64 -3.69
CA ASP A 164 3.74 -7.96 -2.73
C ASP A 164 3.91 -6.44 -2.78
N GLN A 165 5.14 -5.96 -3.00
CA GLN A 165 5.43 -4.54 -3.23
C GLN A 165 5.09 -4.07 -4.65
N LEU A 166 4.62 -4.95 -5.52
CA LEU A 166 4.28 -4.73 -6.93
C LEU A 166 5.46 -4.23 -7.77
N LEU A 167 6.70 -4.55 -7.38
CA LEU A 167 7.91 -4.17 -8.13
C LEU A 167 8.15 -5.09 -9.32
N ILE A 168 7.72 -6.35 -9.18
CA ILE A 168 7.72 -7.36 -10.24
C ILE A 168 6.32 -7.94 -10.41
N ARG A 169 6.07 -8.55 -11.57
CA ARG A 169 4.90 -9.38 -11.83
C ARG A 169 5.33 -10.71 -12.43
N GLU A 170 4.46 -11.70 -12.31
CA GLU A 170 4.66 -13.01 -12.92
C GLU A 170 3.54 -13.29 -13.92
N ASP A 171 3.92 -13.47 -15.18
CA ASP A 171 3.01 -13.78 -16.27
C ASP A 171 3.43 -15.14 -16.87
N LYS A 172 2.59 -16.17 -16.72
CA LYS A 172 2.86 -17.53 -17.25
C LYS A 172 4.22 -18.11 -16.82
N GLY A 173 4.62 -17.89 -15.56
CA GLY A 173 5.90 -18.36 -15.01
C GLY A 173 7.11 -17.48 -15.35
N LEU A 174 6.90 -16.36 -16.05
CA LEU A 174 7.95 -15.40 -16.38
C LEU A 174 7.82 -14.14 -15.52
N ILE A 175 8.90 -13.78 -14.85
CA ILE A 175 9.03 -12.61 -14.01
C ILE A 175 9.48 -11.42 -14.85
N ALA A 176 8.74 -10.32 -14.74
CA ALA A 176 9.05 -9.06 -15.40
C ALA A 176 8.97 -7.89 -14.41
N ILE A 177 9.78 -6.85 -14.63
CA ILE A 177 9.66 -5.61 -13.86
C ILE A 177 8.35 -4.88 -14.21
N THR A 178 7.69 -4.31 -13.21
CA THR A 178 6.50 -3.47 -13.42
C THR A 178 6.90 -2.02 -13.71
N VAL A 179 5.92 -1.18 -14.07
CA VAL A 179 6.14 0.28 -14.11
C VAL A 179 6.60 0.77 -12.74
N ARG A 180 5.96 0.31 -11.66
CA ARG A 180 6.32 0.66 -10.29
C ARG A 180 7.75 0.26 -9.92
N GLY A 181 8.21 -0.92 -10.34
CA GLY A 181 9.59 -1.36 -10.14
C GLY A 181 10.59 -0.43 -10.83
N ARG A 182 10.31 0.00 -12.06
CA ARG A 182 11.17 0.97 -12.78
C ARG A 182 11.18 2.35 -12.13
N GLU A 183 10.00 2.86 -11.75
CA GLU A 183 9.89 4.13 -11.05
C GLU A 183 10.59 4.08 -9.68
N PHE A 184 10.56 2.94 -9.00
CA PHE A 184 11.31 2.73 -7.76
C PHE A 184 12.82 2.83 -8.00
N LEU A 185 13.37 2.16 -9.03
CA LEU A 185 14.79 2.29 -9.38
C LEU A 185 15.18 3.71 -9.80
N ALA A 186 14.29 4.42 -10.51
CA ALA A 186 14.48 5.83 -10.86
C ALA A 186 14.53 6.70 -9.59
N TYR A 187 13.62 6.48 -8.64
CA TYR A 187 13.61 7.14 -7.34
C TYR A 187 14.92 6.95 -6.56
N LEU A 188 15.48 5.74 -6.52
CA LEU A 188 16.78 5.52 -5.86
C LEU A 188 17.89 6.37 -6.49
N THR A 189 17.87 6.51 -7.81
CA THR A 189 18.85 7.29 -8.56
C THR A 189 18.70 8.79 -8.29
N THR A 190 17.47 9.31 -8.33
CA THR A 190 17.21 10.76 -8.14
C THR A 190 17.44 11.21 -6.70
N THR A 191 17.29 10.31 -5.73
CA THR A 191 17.52 10.59 -4.31
C THR A 191 18.93 10.25 -3.83
N GLY A 192 19.78 9.67 -4.68
CA GLY A 192 21.16 9.30 -4.33
C GLY A 192 21.26 8.14 -3.33
N LEU A 193 20.23 7.30 -3.24
CA LEU A 193 20.22 6.15 -2.34
C LEU A 193 21.12 5.03 -2.88
N THR A 194 21.93 4.44 -1.98
CA THR A 194 22.86 3.38 -2.36
C THR A 194 22.13 2.09 -2.73
N ARG A 195 22.62 1.41 -3.77
CA ARG A 195 22.17 0.05 -4.13
C ARG A 195 22.92 -1.04 -3.38
N ASN A 196 24.08 -0.70 -2.80
CA ASN A 196 24.90 -1.60 -2.00
C ASN A 196 24.30 -1.73 -0.59
N LYS A 197 23.23 -2.50 -0.48
CA LYS A 197 22.58 -2.84 0.78
C LYS A 197 23.01 -4.22 1.29
N ILE A 198 22.83 -4.43 2.59
CA ILE A 198 22.95 -5.74 3.23
C ILE A 198 21.79 -6.63 2.78
N GLY A 199 22.07 -7.94 2.71
CA GLY A 199 21.14 -8.97 2.27
C GLY A 199 21.10 -9.04 0.76
#